data_AF-A0A4Q1D9W2-F1
#
_entry.id   AF-A0A4Q1D9W2-F1
#
_cell.length_a   1.000
_cell.length_b   1.000
_cell.length_c   1.000
_cell.angle_alpha   90.00
_cell.angle_beta   90.00
_cell.angle_gamma   90.00
#
_symmetry.space_group_name_H-M   'P 1'
#
loop_
_entity.id
_entity.type
_entity.pdbx_description
1 polymer ?
#
loop_
_entity_poly.entity_id
_entity_poly.type
_entity_poly.pdbx_seq_one_letter_code
_entity_poly.pdbx_strand_id
1 'polypeptide(L)'
;MIPHLFRQEYSRMTAVLSRHFGLQHIEIAEDIASDTFLKASEYWAVHGIPDNPTAWLYTVARNKAKDYLKRDQLFERQIKKTLQSSNITPGHEFDFTTSIIADSQLAMIFAVCNPANSPEAQVCLALQILCGFSVEEIANAFLAKTETIKKRLQRARTNLRNNNFEIHDLSEAQINTRHDTVLKTLYLLFNEGYFSKTHDTLIRKDLCSEAMRLALLLIENKLTNTPPANALLALFCYQSSRLDARTDHNGEAILFEEQDHSLWDQFLVNKGNTYLVAAFNKQELSKYHLEAAIAYWHTTAHDKKWQHILQLYNQLLIFEYSPATALNRTFVFAKVYGAQQAIPEAEKLALGNSSYYHGLMGYLYSGINPDTAIAHYRKAISLTGSVIEKKTLAARIALLTTNHHPGNQNQNHEHA
;
A
#
# COMPACT_ATOMS: atom_id res chain seq x y z
N MET A 1 22.05 -1.15 -1.93
CA MET A 1 22.14 0.24 -2.38
C MET A 1 21.80 0.38 -3.87
N ILE A 2 22.45 -0.39 -4.76
CA ILE A 2 22.20 -0.35 -6.22
C ILE A 2 20.74 -0.68 -6.61
N PRO A 3 20.09 -1.76 -6.11
CA PRO A 3 18.73 -2.10 -6.57
C PRO A 3 17.66 -1.05 -6.22
N HIS A 4 17.78 -0.45 -5.03
CA HIS A 4 16.83 0.59 -4.59
C HIS A 4 17.00 1.89 -5.37
N LEU A 5 18.25 2.30 -5.62
CA LEU A 5 18.56 3.43 -6.51
C LEU A 5 17.97 3.18 -7.91
N PHE A 6 18.15 1.98 -8.47
CA PHE A 6 17.64 1.64 -9.80
C PHE A 6 16.12 1.75 -9.85
N ARG A 7 15.42 1.19 -8.87
CA ARG A 7 13.96 1.23 -8.79
C ARG A 7 13.43 2.66 -8.72
N GLN A 8 14.02 3.48 -7.85
CA GLN A 8 13.62 4.87 -7.67
C GLN A 8 13.89 5.70 -8.93
N GLU A 9 15.10 5.61 -9.47
CA GLU A 9 15.51 6.36 -10.65
C GLU A 9 14.80 5.90 -11.92
N TYR A 10 14.43 4.61 -12.03
CA TYR A 10 13.59 4.11 -13.11
C TYR A 10 12.24 4.82 -13.12
N SER A 11 11.54 4.86 -11.98
CA SER A 11 10.24 5.53 -11.90
C SER A 11 10.31 7.02 -12.27
N ARG A 12 11.38 7.71 -11.84
CA ARG A 12 11.61 9.13 -12.15
C ARG A 12 11.85 9.34 -13.63
N MET A 13 12.73 8.53 -14.23
CA MET A 13 13.04 8.63 -15.65
C MET A 13 11.82 8.31 -16.51
N THR A 14 11.11 7.21 -16.21
CA THR A 14 9.88 6.84 -16.94
C THR A 14 8.85 7.96 -16.86
N ALA A 15 8.61 8.56 -15.69
CA ALA A 15 7.66 9.66 -15.55
C ALA A 15 8.05 10.88 -16.42
N VAL A 16 9.31 11.31 -16.38
CA VAL A 16 9.79 12.45 -17.19
C VAL A 16 9.77 12.13 -18.68
N LEU A 17 10.19 10.94 -19.09
CA LEU A 17 10.20 10.54 -20.50
C LEU A 17 8.78 10.40 -21.04
N SER A 18 7.88 9.74 -20.31
CA SER A 18 6.47 9.61 -20.70
C SER A 18 5.75 10.95 -20.76
N ARG A 19 6.15 11.92 -19.93
CA ARG A 19 5.69 13.31 -20.07
C ARG A 19 5.95 13.75 -21.51
N HIS A 20 7.16 13.66 -22.02
CA HIS A 20 7.51 14.12 -23.37
C HIS A 20 6.97 13.26 -24.52
N PHE A 21 6.94 11.94 -24.37
CA PHE A 21 6.47 11.03 -25.43
C PHE A 21 4.94 10.90 -25.49
N GLY A 22 4.24 11.24 -24.40
CA GLY A 22 2.82 10.97 -24.23
C GLY A 22 2.53 9.54 -23.78
N LEU A 23 1.35 9.33 -23.18
CA LEU A 23 0.93 8.03 -22.64
C LEU A 23 0.83 6.92 -23.69
N GLN A 24 0.52 7.27 -24.94
CA GLN A 24 0.44 6.30 -26.03
C GLN A 24 1.77 5.63 -26.38
N HIS A 25 2.87 6.20 -25.89
CA HIS A 25 4.25 5.80 -26.15
C HIS A 25 5.00 5.52 -24.84
N ILE A 26 4.28 5.09 -23.80
CA ILE A 26 4.87 4.78 -22.50
C ILE A 26 5.93 3.67 -22.59
N GLU A 27 5.74 2.69 -23.48
CA GLU A 27 6.70 1.61 -23.67
C GLU A 27 8.06 2.14 -24.16
N ILE A 28 8.08 3.20 -24.97
CA ILE A 28 9.33 3.85 -25.41
C ILE A 28 10.07 4.49 -24.23
N ALA A 29 9.33 5.09 -23.29
CA ALA A 29 9.92 5.65 -22.08
C ALA A 29 10.53 4.56 -21.19
N GLU A 30 9.80 3.44 -21.00
CA GLU A 30 10.27 2.27 -20.24
C GLU A 30 11.51 1.63 -20.89
N ASP A 31 11.52 1.50 -22.21
CA ASP A 31 12.65 0.94 -22.97
C ASP A 31 13.89 1.83 -22.81
N ILE A 32 13.77 3.15 -23.00
CA ILE A 32 14.89 4.09 -22.82
C ILE A 32 15.43 4.06 -21.39
N ALA A 33 14.55 3.98 -20.38
CA ALA A 33 14.96 3.88 -18.98
C ALA A 33 15.72 2.56 -18.73
N SER A 34 15.18 1.42 -19.21
CA SER A 34 15.80 0.10 -19.09
C SER A 34 17.18 0.05 -19.75
N ASP A 35 17.27 0.56 -20.98
CA ASP A 35 18.50 0.70 -21.75
C ASP A 35 19.56 1.57 -21.05
N THR A 36 19.11 2.59 -20.33
CA THR A 36 19.98 3.48 -19.56
C THR A 36 20.62 2.72 -18.40
N PHE A 37 19.84 1.90 -17.69
CA PHE A 37 20.36 1.07 -16.60
C PHE A 37 21.21 -0.10 -17.09
N LEU A 38 20.87 -0.71 -18.24
CA LEU A 38 21.72 -1.71 -18.86
C LEU A 38 23.11 -1.14 -19.14
N LYS A 39 23.16 0.05 -19.78
CA LYS A 39 24.42 0.75 -20.03
C LYS A 39 25.15 1.13 -18.75
N ALA A 40 24.42 1.51 -17.69
CA ALA A 40 25.02 1.79 -16.38
C ALA A 40 25.69 0.55 -15.80
N SER A 41 25.01 -0.60 -15.82
CA SER A 41 25.52 -1.87 -15.32
C SER A 41 26.82 -2.27 -16.04
N GLU A 42 26.84 -2.19 -17.37
CA GLU A 42 28.02 -2.51 -18.19
C GLU A 42 29.17 -1.53 -17.94
N TYR A 43 28.88 -0.22 -17.92
CA TYR A 43 29.92 0.81 -17.78
C TYR A 43 30.53 0.83 -16.38
N TRP A 44 29.69 0.74 -15.33
CA TRP A 44 30.13 0.80 -13.94
C TRP A 44 30.85 -0.47 -13.50
N ALA A 45 30.53 -1.63 -14.09
CA ALA A 45 31.27 -2.86 -13.84
C ALA A 45 32.76 -2.75 -14.22
N VAL A 46 33.08 -1.94 -15.26
CA VAL A 46 34.44 -1.77 -15.76
C VAL A 46 35.14 -0.54 -15.14
N HIS A 47 34.41 0.57 -14.97
CA HIS A 47 34.99 1.87 -14.59
C HIS A 47 34.73 2.29 -13.14
N GLY A 48 33.97 1.49 -12.39
CA GLY A 48 33.44 1.87 -11.09
C GLY A 48 32.20 2.76 -11.19
N ILE A 49 31.53 2.96 -10.04
CA ILE A 49 30.36 3.83 -9.93
C ILE A 49 30.83 5.30 -9.96
N PRO A 50 30.27 6.16 -10.82
CA PRO A 50 30.61 7.59 -10.86
C PRO A 50 30.28 8.30 -9.55
N ASP A 51 30.96 9.42 -9.27
CA ASP A 51 30.70 10.24 -8.07
C ASP A 51 29.25 10.73 -7.96
N ASN A 52 28.61 11.00 -9.10
CA ASN A 52 27.19 11.32 -9.20
C ASN A 52 26.48 10.36 -10.15
N PRO A 53 26.03 9.18 -9.67
CA PRO A 53 25.41 8.17 -10.52
C PRO A 53 24.08 8.66 -11.10
N THR A 54 23.30 9.44 -10.34
CA THR A 54 22.00 9.99 -10.79
C THR A 54 22.16 10.94 -11.96
N ALA A 55 23.08 11.91 -11.88
CA ALA A 55 23.32 12.85 -12.98
C ALA A 55 23.84 12.14 -14.25
N TRP A 56 24.63 11.08 -14.07
CA TRP A 56 25.10 10.23 -15.17
C TRP A 56 23.92 9.52 -15.86
N LEU A 57 23.03 8.89 -15.08
CA LEU A 57 21.83 8.21 -15.59
C LEU A 57 20.95 9.17 -16.39
N TYR A 58 20.63 10.34 -15.85
CA TYR A 58 19.80 11.33 -16.55
C TYR A 58 20.44 11.83 -17.84
N THR A 59 21.77 12.00 -17.85
CA THR A 59 22.49 12.39 -19.06
C THR A 59 22.39 11.32 -20.14
N VAL A 60 22.54 10.04 -19.76
CA VAL A 60 22.39 8.92 -20.70
C VAL A 60 20.96 8.80 -21.21
N ALA A 61 19.96 8.85 -20.33
CA ALA A 61 18.55 8.79 -20.70
C ALA A 61 18.16 9.93 -21.66
N ARG A 62 18.58 11.16 -21.35
CA ARG A 62 18.38 12.33 -22.23
C ARG A 62 18.99 12.14 -23.61
N ASN A 63 20.22 11.64 -23.69
CA ASN A 63 20.90 11.41 -24.96
C ASN A 63 20.19 10.32 -25.77
N LYS A 64 19.83 9.20 -25.14
CA LYS A 64 19.05 8.13 -25.77
C LYS A 64 17.70 8.63 -26.28
N ALA A 65 16.99 9.44 -25.50
CA ALA A 65 15.71 10.01 -25.91
C ALA A 65 15.85 11.00 -27.08
N LYS A 66 16.87 11.86 -27.07
CA LYS A 66 17.21 12.73 -28.21
C LYS A 66 17.54 11.90 -29.46
N ASP A 67 18.29 10.82 -29.32
CA ASP A 67 18.65 9.94 -30.44
C ASP A 67 17.43 9.18 -30.99
N TYR A 68 16.53 8.73 -30.12
CA TYR A 68 15.25 8.14 -30.51
C TYR A 68 14.42 9.12 -31.36
N LEU A 69 14.20 10.35 -30.87
CA LEU A 69 13.45 11.38 -31.60
C LEU A 69 14.10 11.75 -32.94
N LYS A 70 15.43 11.82 -33.02
CA LYS A 70 16.13 12.06 -34.29
C LYS A 70 15.90 10.93 -35.29
N ARG A 71 16.00 9.67 -34.84
CA ARG A 71 15.75 8.51 -35.70
C ARG A 71 14.30 8.47 -36.16
N ASP A 72 13.36 8.75 -35.27
CA ASP A 72 11.94 8.81 -35.59
C ASP A 72 11.64 9.93 -36.60
N GLN A 73 12.19 11.14 -36.40
CA GLN A 73 12.09 12.22 -37.38
C GLN A 73 12.71 11.88 -38.74
N LEU A 74 13.83 11.14 -38.76
CA LEU A 74 14.44 10.69 -40.01
C LEU A 74 13.60 9.60 -40.69
N PHE A 75 13.05 8.66 -39.91
CA PHE A 75 12.16 7.61 -40.38
C PHE A 75 10.85 8.19 -40.93
N GLU A 76 10.21 9.06 -40.15
CA GLU A 76 9.06 9.86 -40.57
C GLU A 76 9.40 10.72 -41.79
N ARG A 77 10.58 11.35 -41.90
CA ARG A 77 10.94 12.14 -43.09
C ARG A 77 11.22 11.28 -44.33
N GLN A 78 11.72 10.06 -44.15
CA GLN A 78 11.93 9.08 -45.22
C GLN A 78 10.60 8.45 -45.68
N ILE A 79 9.64 8.25 -44.76
CA ILE A 79 8.30 7.68 -45.03
C ILE A 79 7.28 8.76 -45.44
N LYS A 80 7.35 9.99 -44.89
CA LYS A 80 6.56 11.19 -45.28
C LYS A 80 6.85 11.70 -46.69
N LYS A 81 7.81 11.11 -47.41
CA LYS A 81 7.82 11.22 -48.88
C LYS A 81 6.59 10.56 -49.53
N THR A 82 5.75 9.85 -48.77
CA THR A 82 4.58 9.13 -49.29
C THR A 82 3.24 9.52 -48.64
N LEU A 83 3.14 9.99 -47.40
CA LEU A 83 1.85 10.43 -46.80
C LEU A 83 2.00 11.59 -45.78
N GLN A 84 0.96 12.45 -45.70
CA GLN A 84 0.98 13.77 -45.03
C GLN A 84 0.86 13.73 -43.50
N SER A 85 1.80 14.44 -42.86
CA SER A 85 1.84 15.19 -41.59
C SER A 85 0.96 14.83 -40.38
N SER A 86 1.62 14.28 -39.34
CA SER A 86 1.41 14.63 -37.92
C SER A 86 2.59 15.48 -37.41
N ASN A 87 2.31 16.54 -36.66
CA ASN A 87 3.28 17.51 -36.15
C ASN A 87 3.75 17.12 -34.75
N ILE A 88 4.98 16.63 -34.62
CA ILE A 88 5.70 16.58 -33.34
C ILE A 88 6.35 17.94 -33.15
N THR A 89 5.86 18.73 -32.18
CA THR A 89 6.39 20.07 -31.88
C THR A 89 7.81 19.96 -31.29
N PRO A 90 8.85 20.51 -31.93
CA PRO A 90 10.19 20.54 -31.35
C PRO A 90 10.29 21.73 -30.39
N GLY A 91 10.43 21.51 -29.08
CA GLY A 91 10.54 22.66 -28.18
C GLY A 91 10.73 22.48 -26.67
N HIS A 92 10.74 21.28 -26.10
CA HIS A 92 11.11 21.11 -24.68
C HIS A 92 12.30 20.16 -24.56
N GLU A 93 13.42 20.65 -24.03
CA GLU A 93 14.53 19.78 -23.65
C GLU A 93 14.06 18.82 -22.56
N PHE A 94 14.49 17.56 -22.64
CA PHE A 94 14.31 16.61 -21.54
C PHE A 94 15.04 17.14 -20.30
N ASP A 95 14.28 17.77 -19.41
CA ASP A 95 14.77 18.34 -18.17
C ASP A 95 14.43 17.40 -17.00
N PHE A 96 15.47 17.06 -16.23
CA PHE A 96 15.43 16.20 -15.05
C PHE A 96 15.71 17.01 -13.77
N THR A 97 15.36 18.30 -13.76
CA THR A 97 15.31 19.08 -12.52
C THR A 97 14.34 18.46 -11.52
N THR A 98 14.61 18.65 -10.23
CA THR A 98 13.78 18.09 -9.14
C THR A 98 12.31 18.47 -9.26
N SER A 99 12.00 19.72 -9.66
CA SER A 99 10.62 20.18 -9.85
C SER A 99 9.91 19.42 -10.97
N ILE A 100 10.55 19.28 -12.13
CA ILE A 100 9.94 18.58 -13.27
C ILE A 100 9.78 17.10 -12.99
N ILE A 101 10.74 16.48 -12.29
CA ILE A 101 10.59 15.09 -11.84
C ILE A 101 9.37 14.96 -10.93
N ALA A 102 9.23 15.82 -9.92
CA ALA A 102 8.10 15.77 -8.99
C ALA A 102 6.76 15.96 -9.72
N ASP A 103 6.66 16.96 -10.59
CA ASP A 103 5.45 17.23 -11.38
C ASP A 103 5.13 16.08 -12.34
N SER A 104 6.14 15.50 -12.98
CA SER A 104 5.97 14.36 -13.90
C SER A 104 5.53 13.10 -13.15
N GLN A 105 6.10 12.83 -11.97
CA GLN A 105 5.69 11.71 -11.13
C GLN A 105 4.26 11.89 -10.63
N LEU A 106 3.89 13.10 -10.21
CA LEU A 106 2.52 13.42 -9.81
C LEU A 106 1.53 13.20 -10.97
N ALA A 107 1.81 13.76 -12.14
CA ALA A 107 0.98 13.56 -13.33
C ALA A 107 0.87 12.07 -13.71
N MET A 108 1.95 11.31 -13.57
CA MET A 108 1.94 9.87 -13.80
C MET A 108 1.07 9.12 -12.79
N ILE A 109 1.04 9.52 -11.51
CA ILE A 109 0.13 8.92 -10.50
C ILE A 109 -1.33 9.04 -10.98
N PHE A 110 -1.73 10.24 -11.41
CA PHE A 110 -3.09 10.51 -11.90
C PHE A 110 -3.40 9.88 -13.26
N ALA A 111 -2.39 9.67 -14.09
CA ALA A 111 -2.53 8.91 -15.33
C ALA A 111 -2.79 7.43 -15.03
N VAL A 112 -1.95 6.83 -14.19
CA VAL A 112 -1.98 5.39 -13.87
C VAL A 112 -3.22 5.00 -13.07
N CYS A 113 -3.66 5.84 -12.13
CA CYS A 113 -4.87 5.65 -11.34
C CYS A 113 -6.13 6.03 -12.14
N ASN A 114 -6.27 5.43 -13.33
CA ASN A 114 -7.37 5.70 -14.24
C ASN A 114 -8.62 4.90 -13.88
N PRO A 115 -9.80 5.52 -13.70
CA PRO A 115 -11.05 4.82 -13.39
C PRO A 115 -11.50 3.84 -14.49
N ALA A 116 -10.98 3.95 -15.72
CA ALA A 116 -11.21 2.96 -16.78
C ALA A 116 -10.56 1.59 -16.49
N ASN A 117 -9.63 1.52 -15.54
CA ASN A 117 -8.97 0.29 -15.10
C ASN A 117 -9.60 -0.25 -13.81
N SER A 118 -9.65 -1.57 -13.64
CA SER A 118 -10.04 -2.16 -12.35
C SER A 118 -9.03 -1.79 -11.25
N PRO A 119 -9.43 -1.83 -9.97
CA PRO A 119 -8.52 -1.53 -8.85
C PRO A 119 -7.24 -2.37 -8.87
N GLU A 120 -7.32 -3.66 -9.18
CA GLU A 120 -6.15 -4.54 -9.26
C GLU A 120 -5.22 -4.15 -10.42
N ALA A 121 -5.80 -3.66 -11.53
CA ALA A 121 -5.03 -3.17 -12.67
C ALA A 121 -4.36 -1.83 -12.37
N GLN A 122 -5.03 -0.93 -11.64
CA GLN A 122 -4.46 0.33 -11.16
C GLN A 122 -3.26 0.07 -10.24
N VAL A 123 -3.39 -0.83 -9.25
CA VAL A 123 -2.27 -1.20 -8.36
C VAL A 123 -1.13 -1.87 -9.12
N CYS A 124 -1.42 -2.76 -10.09
CA CYS A 124 -0.37 -3.37 -10.92
C CYS A 124 0.39 -2.34 -11.75
N LEU A 125 -0.32 -1.40 -12.38
CA LEU A 125 0.32 -0.32 -13.14
C LEU A 125 1.12 0.61 -12.22
N ALA A 126 0.60 0.95 -11.03
CA ALA A 126 1.31 1.77 -10.06
C ALA A 126 2.62 1.11 -9.65
N LEU A 127 2.59 -0.18 -9.31
CA LEU A 127 3.79 -0.94 -8.98
C LEU A 127 4.82 -0.96 -10.10
N GLN A 128 4.38 -1.20 -11.34
CA GLN A 128 5.32 -1.28 -12.46
C GLN A 128 5.90 0.08 -12.82
N ILE A 129 5.05 1.09 -13.02
CA ILE A 129 5.44 2.37 -13.62
C ILE A 129 5.94 3.35 -12.56
N LEU A 130 5.23 3.45 -11.42
CA LEU A 130 5.53 4.43 -10.38
C LEU A 130 6.54 3.91 -9.36
N CYS A 131 6.61 2.59 -9.20
CA CYS A 131 7.44 1.95 -8.20
C CYS A 131 8.53 1.04 -8.81
N GLY A 132 8.61 0.89 -10.14
CA GLY A 132 9.68 0.13 -10.80
C GLY A 132 9.74 -1.36 -10.48
N PHE A 133 8.60 -1.99 -10.17
CA PHE A 133 8.54 -3.44 -9.93
C PHE A 133 8.56 -4.23 -11.24
N SER A 134 9.26 -5.35 -11.24
CA SER A 134 9.22 -6.31 -12.35
C SER A 134 7.88 -7.04 -12.42
N VAL A 135 7.58 -7.66 -13.57
CA VAL A 135 6.36 -8.46 -13.74
C VAL A 135 6.36 -9.65 -12.78
N GLU A 136 7.52 -10.25 -12.52
CA GLU A 136 7.70 -11.33 -11.56
C GLU A 136 7.44 -10.86 -10.13
N GLU A 137 7.97 -9.69 -9.75
CA GLU A 137 7.74 -9.12 -8.42
C GLU A 137 6.24 -8.81 -8.20
N ILE A 138 5.55 -8.29 -9.23
CA ILE A 138 4.11 -8.05 -9.19
C ILE A 138 3.32 -9.37 -9.16
N ALA A 139 3.71 -10.38 -9.93
CA ALA A 139 3.10 -11.70 -9.89
C ALA A 139 3.21 -12.32 -8.50
N ASN A 140 4.38 -12.18 -7.87
CA ASN A 140 4.62 -12.59 -6.50
C ASN A 140 3.79 -11.76 -5.51
N ALA A 141 3.60 -10.45 -5.72
CA ALA A 141 2.72 -9.59 -4.93
C ALA A 141 1.27 -10.09 -4.95
N PHE A 142 0.74 -10.39 -6.13
CA PHE A 142 -0.67 -10.73 -6.33
C PHE A 142 -1.01 -12.23 -6.23
N LEU A 143 -0.02 -13.12 -6.04
CA LEU A 143 -0.16 -14.58 -6.24
C LEU A 143 -0.79 -14.98 -7.56
N ALA A 144 -0.46 -14.21 -8.58
CA ALA A 144 -0.95 -14.50 -9.90
C ALA A 144 0.18 -15.16 -10.69
N LYS A 145 -0.19 -16.00 -11.66
CA LYS A 145 0.78 -16.43 -12.68
C LYS A 145 1.32 -15.19 -13.40
N THR A 146 2.60 -15.18 -13.73
CA THR A 146 3.26 -14.09 -14.48
C THR A 146 2.47 -13.71 -15.73
N GLU A 147 1.94 -14.71 -16.47
CA GLU A 147 1.10 -14.49 -17.65
C GLU A 147 -0.22 -13.76 -17.36
N THR A 148 -0.81 -13.98 -16.19
CA THR A 148 -2.00 -13.24 -15.75
C THR A 148 -1.67 -11.76 -15.52
N ILE A 149 -0.53 -11.48 -14.89
CA ILE A 149 -0.05 -10.11 -14.68
C ILE A 149 0.30 -9.43 -16.00
N LYS A 150 1.03 -10.10 -16.91
CA LYS A 150 1.32 -9.56 -18.25
C LYS A 150 0.05 -9.15 -18.99
N LYS A 151 -0.94 -10.04 -19.06
CA LYS A 151 -2.24 -9.75 -19.71
C LYS A 151 -2.98 -8.60 -19.03
N ARG A 152 -2.95 -8.54 -17.70
CA ARG A 152 -3.57 -7.45 -16.93
C ARG A 152 -2.91 -6.11 -17.25
N LEU A 153 -1.59 -6.04 -17.20
CA LEU A 153 -0.80 -4.86 -17.52
C LEU A 153 -0.99 -4.41 -18.97
N GLN A 154 -1.02 -5.35 -19.92
CA GLN A 154 -1.25 -5.05 -21.34
C GLN A 154 -2.63 -4.41 -21.57
N ARG A 155 -3.70 -4.96 -20.97
CA ARG A 155 -5.04 -4.37 -21.05
C ARG A 155 -5.09 -3.00 -20.39
N ALA A 156 -4.46 -2.87 -19.24
CA ALA A 156 -4.45 -1.62 -18.50
C ALA A 156 -3.71 -0.50 -19.25
N ARG A 157 -2.56 -0.81 -19.88
CA ARG A 157 -1.85 0.10 -20.80
C ARG A 157 -2.70 0.46 -22.02
N THR A 158 -3.41 -0.51 -22.60
CA THR A 158 -4.32 -0.23 -23.73
C THR A 158 -5.40 0.76 -23.33
N ASN A 159 -5.98 0.63 -22.14
CA ASN A 159 -6.95 1.59 -21.62
C ASN A 159 -6.34 2.97 -21.38
N LEU A 160 -5.09 3.04 -20.90
CA LEU A 160 -4.37 4.31 -20.75
C LEU A 160 -4.13 4.99 -22.10
N ARG A 161 -3.71 4.24 -23.12
CA ARG A 161 -3.49 4.77 -24.48
C ARG A 161 -4.77 5.30 -25.12
N ASN A 162 -5.90 4.63 -24.86
CA ASN A 162 -7.20 5.08 -25.35
C ASN A 162 -7.78 6.24 -24.52
N ASN A 163 -7.17 6.57 -23.39
CA ASN A 163 -7.55 7.68 -22.56
C ASN A 163 -6.76 8.92 -23.00
N ASN A 164 -7.44 9.97 -23.43
CA ASN A 164 -6.82 11.23 -23.88
C ASN A 164 -6.26 12.06 -22.71
N PHE A 165 -5.64 11.43 -21.71
CA PHE A 165 -5.02 12.12 -20.59
C PHE A 165 -3.60 12.53 -20.96
N GLU A 166 -3.30 13.81 -20.82
CA GLU A 166 -1.98 14.36 -21.09
C GLU A 166 -1.21 14.51 -19.76
N ILE A 167 0.04 14.03 -19.72
CA ILE A 167 0.89 14.06 -18.52
C ILE A 167 1.41 15.48 -18.22
N HIS A 168 1.16 16.46 -19.08
CA HIS A 168 1.67 17.83 -18.93
C HIS A 168 0.77 18.74 -18.12
N ASP A 169 -0.55 18.60 -18.27
CA ASP A 169 -1.55 19.52 -17.74
C ASP A 169 -2.43 18.81 -16.71
N LEU A 170 -2.01 18.85 -15.44
CA LEU A 170 -2.89 18.49 -14.31
C LEU A 170 -3.81 19.68 -14.01
N SER A 171 -4.96 19.75 -14.67
CA SER A 171 -6.00 20.70 -14.28
C SER A 171 -6.62 20.30 -12.94
N GLU A 172 -7.11 21.28 -12.18
CA GLU A 172 -7.84 21.05 -10.93
C GLU A 172 -9.04 20.11 -11.12
N ALA A 173 -9.74 20.21 -12.26
CA ALA A 173 -10.85 19.33 -12.61
C ALA A 173 -10.41 17.86 -12.79
N GLN A 174 -9.28 17.62 -13.48
CA GLN A 174 -8.73 16.27 -13.63
C GLN A 174 -8.25 15.69 -12.31
N ILE A 175 -7.66 16.53 -11.44
CA ILE A 175 -7.27 16.12 -10.09
C ILE A 175 -8.53 15.71 -9.32
N ASN A 176 -9.52 16.58 -9.21
CA ASN A 176 -10.72 16.33 -8.42
C ASN A 176 -11.49 15.08 -8.87
N THR A 177 -11.58 14.83 -10.17
CA THR A 177 -12.28 13.65 -10.70
C THR A 177 -11.56 12.33 -10.45
N ARG A 178 -10.24 12.34 -10.23
CA ARG A 178 -9.41 11.13 -10.07
C ARG A 178 -8.84 10.96 -8.67
N HIS A 179 -8.87 11.99 -7.85
CA HIS A 179 -8.24 12.03 -6.53
C HIS A 179 -8.67 10.85 -5.64
N ASP A 180 -9.96 10.55 -5.56
CA ASP A 180 -10.46 9.41 -4.78
C ASP A 180 -9.96 8.06 -5.29
N THR A 181 -9.81 7.92 -6.62
CA THR A 181 -9.25 6.73 -7.25
C THR A 181 -7.76 6.59 -6.94
N VAL A 182 -7.02 7.70 -6.93
CA VAL A 182 -5.61 7.75 -6.50
C VAL A 182 -5.49 7.30 -5.06
N LEU A 183 -6.22 7.93 -4.12
CA LEU A 183 -6.16 7.58 -2.70
C LEU A 183 -6.54 6.11 -2.45
N LYS A 184 -7.58 5.62 -3.13
CA LYS A 184 -7.98 4.21 -3.05
C LYS A 184 -6.88 3.28 -3.57
N THR A 185 -6.23 3.62 -4.67
CA THR A 185 -5.13 2.82 -5.23
C THR A 185 -3.96 2.75 -4.26
N LEU A 186 -3.56 3.89 -3.67
CA LEU A 186 -2.48 3.94 -2.67
C LEU A 186 -2.86 3.17 -1.40
N TYR A 187 -4.11 3.27 -0.94
CA TYR A 187 -4.62 2.50 0.20
C TYR A 187 -4.56 0.99 -0.05
N LEU A 188 -5.00 0.53 -1.23
CA LEU A 188 -4.93 -0.88 -1.61
C LEU A 188 -3.48 -1.38 -1.73
N LEU A 189 -2.61 -0.58 -2.32
CA LEU A 189 -1.17 -0.87 -2.41
C LEU A 189 -0.55 -1.04 -1.01
N PHE A 190 -0.82 -0.12 -0.10
CA PHE A 190 -0.31 -0.20 1.27
C PHE A 190 -0.84 -1.44 1.99
N ASN A 191 -2.14 -1.73 1.87
CA ASN A 191 -2.76 -2.88 2.53
C ASN A 191 -2.24 -4.22 2.02
N GLU A 192 -1.92 -4.33 0.72
CA GLU A 192 -1.28 -5.53 0.18
C GLU A 192 0.09 -5.77 0.82
N GLY A 193 0.82 -4.69 1.13
CA GLY A 193 2.06 -4.76 1.89
C GLY A 193 1.88 -5.11 3.37
N TYR A 194 0.91 -4.48 4.01
CA TYR A 194 0.74 -4.54 5.46
C TYR A 194 0.06 -5.81 5.98
N PHE A 195 -0.84 -6.40 5.18
CA PHE A 195 -1.61 -7.60 5.52
C PHE A 195 -1.35 -8.76 4.56
N SER A 196 -0.11 -8.96 4.07
CA SER A 196 0.16 -9.89 2.97
C SER A 196 -0.44 -11.28 3.27
N LYS A 197 -1.54 -11.60 2.57
CA LYS A 197 -2.33 -12.82 2.83
C LYS A 197 -1.71 -14.06 2.19
N THR A 198 -0.54 -13.90 1.57
CA THR A 198 -0.29 -14.57 0.31
C THR A 198 1.04 -15.33 0.22
N HIS A 199 1.98 -15.17 1.14
CA HIS A 199 3.09 -16.12 1.32
C HIS A 199 3.43 -16.16 2.81
N ASP A 200 4.28 -17.10 3.24
CA ASP A 200 4.80 -17.21 4.61
C ASP A 200 5.51 -15.93 5.14
N THR A 201 5.62 -14.88 4.31
CA THR A 201 6.02 -13.52 4.70
C THR A 201 4.80 -12.67 5.07
N LEU A 202 4.66 -12.35 6.36
CA LEU A 202 3.56 -11.59 6.92
C LEU A 202 3.43 -10.14 6.38
N ILE A 203 4.58 -9.53 6.03
CA ILE A 203 4.70 -8.10 5.72
C ILE A 203 5.65 -7.90 4.54
N ARG A 204 5.22 -7.10 3.56
CA ARG A 204 6.07 -6.64 2.45
C ARG A 204 6.35 -5.15 2.63
N LYS A 205 7.43 -4.86 3.36
CA LYS A 205 7.80 -3.49 3.78
C LYS A 205 8.07 -2.57 2.58
N ASP A 206 8.53 -3.12 1.48
CA ASP A 206 8.77 -2.40 0.22
C ASP A 206 7.47 -1.83 -0.36
N LEU A 207 6.37 -2.60 -0.37
CA LEU A 207 5.06 -2.11 -0.83
C LEU A 207 4.54 -0.98 0.08
N CYS A 208 4.66 -1.13 1.40
CA CYS A 208 4.28 -0.08 2.35
C CYS A 208 5.09 1.20 2.14
N SER A 209 6.41 1.07 1.97
CA SER A 209 7.31 2.20 1.75
C SER A 209 6.99 2.95 0.46
N GLU A 210 6.70 2.23 -0.64
CA GLU A 210 6.33 2.87 -1.90
C GLU A 210 4.97 3.57 -1.83
N ALA A 211 3.97 2.97 -1.18
CA ALA A 211 2.68 3.64 -0.95
C ALA A 211 2.84 4.94 -0.14
N MET A 212 3.67 4.92 0.91
CA MET A 212 3.99 6.11 1.70
C MET A 212 4.70 7.17 0.87
N ARG A 213 5.69 6.79 0.05
CA ARG A 213 6.41 7.71 -0.82
C ARG A 213 5.47 8.39 -1.83
N LEU A 214 4.57 7.63 -2.45
CA LEU A 214 3.58 8.18 -3.38
C LEU A 214 2.57 9.10 -2.67
N ALA A 215 2.12 8.75 -1.47
CA ALA A 215 1.25 9.60 -0.67
C ALA A 215 1.95 10.90 -0.23
N LEU A 216 3.26 10.85 0.08
CA LEU A 216 4.06 12.03 0.36
C LEU A 216 4.12 12.98 -0.84
N LEU A 217 4.33 12.46 -2.05
CA LEU A 217 4.30 13.27 -3.28
C LEU A 217 2.97 14.00 -3.47
N LEU A 218 1.84 13.39 -3.08
CA LEU A 218 0.52 14.06 -3.15
C LEU A 218 0.44 15.25 -2.19
N ILE A 219 0.91 15.12 -0.95
CA ILE A 219 0.76 16.20 0.03
C ILE A 219 1.79 17.32 -0.12
N GLU A 220 2.91 17.06 -0.80
CA GLU A 220 3.92 18.08 -1.12
C GLU A 220 3.46 19.04 -2.22
N ASN A 221 2.50 18.63 -3.07
CA ASN A 221 1.92 19.50 -4.09
C ASN A 221 0.63 20.17 -3.60
N LYS A 222 0.54 21.49 -3.77
CA LYS A 222 -0.59 22.32 -3.29
C LYS A 222 -1.95 21.90 -3.83
N LEU A 223 -2.03 21.41 -5.07
CA LEU A 223 -3.29 21.02 -5.70
C LEU A 223 -3.83 19.68 -5.18
N THR A 224 -2.94 18.82 -4.67
CA THR A 224 -3.28 17.47 -4.22
C THR A 224 -3.15 17.29 -2.71
N ASN A 225 -2.66 18.31 -2.00
CA ASN A 225 -2.63 18.37 -0.55
C ASN A 225 -4.04 18.62 0.03
N THR A 226 -4.78 17.52 0.17
CA THR A 226 -6.16 17.51 0.66
C THR A 226 -6.24 16.89 2.08
N PRO A 227 -7.30 17.19 2.85
CA PRO A 227 -7.57 16.53 4.12
C PRO A 227 -7.54 14.98 4.03
N PRO A 228 -8.20 14.33 3.05
CA PRO A 228 -8.14 12.87 2.93
C PRO A 228 -6.75 12.32 2.59
N ALA A 229 -5.93 13.05 1.81
CA ALA A 229 -4.55 12.63 1.50
C ALA A 229 -3.65 12.64 2.75
N ASN A 230 -3.78 13.69 3.58
CA ASN A 230 -3.07 13.75 4.86
C ASN A 230 -3.53 12.67 5.84
N ALA A 231 -4.84 12.41 5.92
CA ALA A 231 -5.38 11.33 6.73
C ALA A 231 -4.84 9.96 6.30
N LEU A 232 -4.77 9.71 4.99
CA LEU A 232 -4.22 8.47 4.44
C LEU A 232 -2.74 8.30 4.78
N LEU A 233 -1.93 9.36 4.62
CA LEU A 233 -0.52 9.30 4.98
C LEU A 233 -0.32 9.13 6.50
N ALA A 234 -1.15 9.76 7.32
CA ALA A 234 -1.14 9.57 8.78
C ALA A 234 -1.41 8.11 9.15
N LEU A 235 -2.43 7.49 8.54
CA LEU A 235 -2.73 6.06 8.70
C LEU A 235 -1.51 5.19 8.35
N PHE A 236 -0.87 5.44 7.20
CA PHE A 236 0.32 4.70 6.79
C PHE A 236 1.47 4.85 7.78
N CYS A 237 1.69 6.06 8.33
CA CYS A 237 2.70 6.30 9.35
C CYS A 237 2.44 5.47 10.62
N TYR A 238 1.23 5.48 11.17
CA TYR A 238 0.90 4.72 12.40
C TYR A 238 0.95 3.21 12.20
N GLN A 239 0.56 2.72 11.02
CA GLN A 239 0.68 1.30 10.70
C GLN A 239 2.14 0.91 10.50
N SER A 240 2.90 1.74 9.79
CA SER A 240 4.31 1.46 9.47
C SER A 240 5.23 1.57 10.68
N SER A 241 4.86 2.36 11.70
CA SER A 241 5.66 2.49 12.92
C SER A 241 5.83 1.18 13.69
N ARG A 242 5.03 0.16 13.38
CA ARG A 242 4.99 -1.12 14.09
C ARG A 242 5.47 -2.31 13.26
N LEU A 243 5.95 -2.09 12.03
CA LEU A 243 6.30 -3.20 11.12
C LEU A 243 7.35 -4.14 11.72
N ASP A 244 8.33 -3.58 12.43
CA ASP A 244 9.42 -4.35 13.04
C ASP A 244 8.98 -5.12 14.29
N ALA A 245 7.86 -4.73 14.91
CA ALA A 245 7.31 -5.37 16.11
C ALA A 245 6.24 -6.44 15.80
N ARG A 246 5.89 -6.63 14.53
CA ARG A 246 4.79 -7.52 14.10
C ARG A 246 5.22 -8.94 13.76
N THR A 247 6.52 -9.18 13.61
CA THR A 247 7.08 -10.48 13.26
C THR A 247 8.22 -10.84 14.19
N ASP A 248 8.30 -12.11 14.61
CA ASP A 248 9.42 -12.61 15.38
C ASP A 248 10.62 -13.01 14.48
N HIS A 249 11.66 -13.57 15.08
CA HIS A 249 12.85 -14.06 14.38
C HIS A 249 12.58 -15.24 13.43
N ASN A 250 11.45 -15.92 13.59
CA ASN A 250 10.98 -17.01 12.73
C ASN A 250 10.04 -16.51 11.63
N GLY A 251 9.76 -15.21 11.57
CA GLY A 251 8.81 -14.60 10.64
C GLY A 251 7.34 -14.79 11.04
N GLU A 252 7.06 -15.26 12.26
CA GLU A 252 5.72 -15.53 12.75
C GLU A 252 5.06 -14.26 13.30
N ALA A 253 3.74 -14.16 13.17
CA ALA A 253 2.98 -13.00 13.60
C ALA A 253 2.99 -12.84 15.13
N ILE A 254 3.35 -11.65 15.60
CA ILE A 254 3.24 -11.25 17.01
C ILE A 254 1.92 -10.52 17.21
N LEU A 255 1.13 -11.00 18.18
CA LEU A 255 -0.14 -10.39 18.57
C LEU A 255 0.09 -9.00 19.11
N PHE A 256 -0.89 -8.11 18.91
CA PHE A 256 -0.78 -6.70 19.25
C PHE A 256 -0.27 -6.48 20.69
N GLU A 257 -0.87 -7.16 21.66
CA GLU A 257 -0.55 -7.02 23.09
C GLU A 257 0.82 -7.61 23.48
N GLU A 258 1.41 -8.44 22.62
CA GLU A 258 2.70 -9.11 22.83
C GLU A 258 3.84 -8.41 22.08
N GLN A 259 3.55 -7.34 21.34
CA GLN A 259 4.56 -6.60 20.57
C GLN A 259 5.50 -5.85 21.50
N ASP A 260 6.80 -5.92 21.21
CA ASP A 260 7.78 -5.08 21.89
C ASP A 260 7.63 -3.62 21.43
N HIS A 261 7.14 -2.76 22.34
CA HIS A 261 6.95 -1.34 22.08
C HIS A 261 8.26 -0.58 21.86
N SER A 262 9.41 -1.13 22.26
CA SER A 262 10.72 -0.52 22.00
C SER A 262 11.11 -0.56 20.52
N LEU A 263 10.50 -1.49 19.75
CA LEU A 263 10.65 -1.61 18.31
C LEU A 263 9.72 -0.68 17.53
N TRP A 264 8.91 0.14 18.21
CA TRP A 264 8.00 1.07 17.54
C TRP A 264 8.75 2.33 17.11
N ASP A 265 8.70 2.63 15.82
CA ASP A 265 9.32 3.82 15.24
C ASP A 265 8.57 5.10 15.68
N GLN A 266 9.15 5.79 16.66
CA GLN A 266 8.60 7.04 17.20
C GLN A 266 8.66 8.20 16.19
N PHE A 267 9.61 8.19 15.25
CA PHE A 267 9.63 9.20 14.19
C PHE A 267 8.39 9.06 13.31
N LEU A 268 8.02 7.85 12.91
CA LEU A 268 6.80 7.59 12.16
C LEU A 268 5.53 7.92 12.95
N VAL A 269 5.47 7.61 14.25
CA VAL A 269 4.34 8.02 15.11
C VAL A 269 4.18 9.55 15.10
N ASN A 270 5.28 10.29 15.30
CA ASN A 270 5.25 11.76 15.32
C ASN A 270 4.91 12.38 13.95
N LYS A 271 5.37 11.77 12.85
CA LYS A 271 4.93 12.15 11.50
C LYS A 271 3.45 11.89 11.30
N GLY A 272 2.96 10.74 11.75
CA GLY A 272 1.53 10.42 11.79
C GLY A 272 0.72 11.49 12.50
N ASN A 273 1.16 11.94 13.68
CA ASN A 273 0.50 13.02 14.44
C ASN A 273 0.44 14.33 13.64
N THR A 274 1.55 14.69 12.98
CA THR A 274 1.64 15.91 12.16
C THR A 274 0.64 15.87 11.00
N TYR A 275 0.60 14.76 10.26
CA TYR A 275 -0.32 14.60 9.14
C TYR A 275 -1.77 14.45 9.60
N LEU A 276 -2.02 13.83 10.75
CA LEU A 276 -3.36 13.72 11.31
C LEU A 276 -3.92 15.10 11.67
N VAL A 277 -3.12 15.97 12.30
CA VAL A 277 -3.52 17.37 12.56
C VAL A 277 -3.81 18.10 11.25
N ALA A 278 -2.94 17.95 10.24
CA ALA A 278 -3.15 18.55 8.93
C ALA A 278 -4.44 18.08 8.25
N ALA A 279 -4.82 16.82 8.45
CA ALA A 279 -6.06 16.25 7.93
C ALA A 279 -7.31 16.92 8.52
N PHE A 280 -7.29 17.38 9.77
CA PHE A 280 -8.45 18.04 10.39
C PHE A 280 -8.49 19.56 10.19
N ASN A 281 -7.60 20.15 9.37
CA ASN A 281 -7.56 21.60 9.15
C ASN A 281 -8.76 22.14 8.34
N LYS A 282 -9.56 21.28 7.70
CA LYS A 282 -10.76 21.66 6.94
C LYS A 282 -11.93 20.73 7.29
N GLN A 283 -13.16 21.17 7.01
CA GLN A 283 -14.38 20.37 7.24
C GLN A 283 -14.62 19.34 6.13
N GLU A 284 -13.68 18.42 5.94
CA GLU A 284 -13.81 17.32 4.98
C GLU A 284 -13.41 16.01 5.64
N LEU A 285 -14.40 15.18 5.97
CA LEU A 285 -14.18 13.88 6.59
C LEU A 285 -14.23 12.76 5.56
N SER A 286 -13.30 11.83 5.69
CA SER A 286 -13.26 10.60 4.90
C SER A 286 -13.01 9.40 5.82
N LYS A 287 -13.23 8.18 5.32
CA LYS A 287 -12.89 6.96 6.08
C LYS A 287 -11.45 6.92 6.56
N TYR A 288 -10.51 7.50 5.80
CA TYR A 288 -9.10 7.54 6.17
C TYR A 288 -8.86 8.33 7.45
N HIS A 289 -9.68 9.35 7.75
CA HIS A 289 -9.60 10.09 9.01
C HIS A 289 -9.93 9.19 10.20
N LEU A 290 -11.01 8.42 10.06
CA LEU A 290 -11.47 7.51 11.11
C LEU A 290 -10.48 6.36 11.31
N GLU A 291 -9.99 5.76 10.23
CA GLU A 291 -8.97 4.71 10.29
C GLU A 291 -7.65 5.22 10.88
N ALA A 292 -7.18 6.42 10.47
CA ALA A 292 -5.98 7.04 11.03
C ALA A 292 -6.14 7.35 12.52
N ALA A 293 -7.31 7.85 12.95
CA ALA A 293 -7.59 8.11 14.35
C ALA A 293 -7.65 6.81 15.18
N ILE A 294 -8.21 5.73 14.63
CA ILE A 294 -8.17 4.40 15.26
C ILE A 294 -6.72 3.95 15.42
N ALA A 295 -5.90 4.07 14.37
CA ALA A 295 -4.49 3.70 14.39
C ALA A 295 -3.68 4.54 15.40
N TYR A 296 -3.95 5.84 15.50
CA TYR A 296 -3.36 6.74 16.49
C TYR A 296 -3.59 6.26 17.93
N TRP A 297 -4.83 5.85 18.26
CA TRP A 297 -5.14 5.35 19.62
C TRP A 297 -4.50 4.00 19.91
N HIS A 298 -4.16 3.23 18.87
CA HIS A 298 -3.34 2.04 19.04
C HIS A 298 -1.87 2.38 19.31
N THR A 299 -1.35 3.48 18.77
CA THR A 299 0.05 3.90 18.99
C THR A 299 0.26 4.76 20.23
N THR A 300 -0.82 5.14 20.94
CA THR A 300 -0.78 6.08 22.06
C THR A 300 -1.30 5.43 23.33
N ALA A 301 -0.57 5.58 24.44
CA ALA A 301 -1.00 5.13 25.75
C ALA A 301 -2.06 6.09 26.33
N HIS A 302 -3.24 5.57 26.64
CA HIS A 302 -4.32 6.31 27.29
C HIS A 302 -5.35 5.36 27.94
N ASP A 303 -5.79 5.67 29.16
CA ASP A 303 -6.68 4.80 29.95
C ASP A 303 -8.02 4.54 29.26
N LYS A 304 -8.54 5.54 28.55
CA LYS A 304 -9.83 5.47 27.83
C LYS A 304 -9.70 5.18 26.34
N LYS A 305 -8.55 4.66 25.88
CA LYS A 305 -8.30 4.45 24.44
C LYS A 305 -9.38 3.59 23.78
N TRP A 306 -9.85 2.55 24.46
CA TRP A 306 -10.83 1.62 23.89
C TRP A 306 -12.20 2.26 23.69
N GLN A 307 -12.61 3.18 24.57
CA GLN A 307 -13.84 3.95 24.41
C GLN A 307 -13.75 4.86 23.18
N HIS A 308 -12.61 5.52 22.97
CA HIS A 308 -12.38 6.34 21.78
C HIS A 308 -12.37 5.50 20.49
N ILE A 309 -11.64 4.38 20.48
CA ILE A 309 -11.61 3.45 19.34
C ILE A 309 -13.02 2.93 19.03
N LEU A 310 -13.84 2.62 20.04
CA LEU A 310 -15.20 2.15 19.85
C LEU A 310 -16.08 3.21 19.16
N GLN A 311 -16.00 4.46 19.61
CA GLN A 311 -16.73 5.58 19.02
C GLN A 311 -16.32 5.79 17.55
N LEU A 312 -15.02 5.71 17.25
CA LEU A 312 -14.52 5.83 15.88
C LEU A 312 -15.00 4.69 14.99
N TYR A 313 -15.02 3.45 15.49
CA TYR A 313 -15.61 2.33 14.74
C TYR A 313 -17.11 2.48 14.51
N ASN A 314 -17.86 2.99 15.49
CA ASN A 314 -19.29 3.28 15.32
C ASN A 314 -19.50 4.32 14.20
N GLN A 315 -18.69 5.39 14.18
CA GLN A 315 -18.72 6.38 13.10
C GLN A 315 -18.32 5.77 11.74
N LEU A 316 -17.29 4.92 11.73
CA LEU A 316 -16.81 4.28 10.51
C LEU A 316 -17.86 3.37 9.89
N LEU A 317 -18.63 2.63 10.72
CA LEU A 317 -19.74 1.80 10.23
C LEU A 317 -20.92 2.61 9.68
N ILE A 318 -21.16 3.82 10.21
CA ILE A 318 -22.15 4.74 9.64
C ILE A 318 -21.66 5.27 8.30
N PHE A 319 -20.36 5.55 8.19
CA PHE A 319 -19.75 6.10 6.98
C PHE A 319 -19.65 5.05 5.85
N GLU A 320 -19.11 3.86 6.14
CA GLU A 320 -18.95 2.76 5.19
C GLU A 320 -19.03 1.42 5.95
N TYR A 321 -20.18 0.76 5.87
CA TYR A 321 -20.35 -0.56 6.48
C TYR A 321 -19.46 -1.59 5.78
N SER A 322 -18.73 -2.38 6.57
CA SER A 322 -18.14 -3.63 6.10
C SER A 322 -18.22 -4.71 7.20
N PRO A 323 -18.40 -5.99 6.83
CA PRO A 323 -18.38 -7.08 7.80
C PRO A 323 -17.08 -7.16 8.62
N ALA A 324 -15.94 -6.83 8.01
CA ALA A 324 -14.65 -6.79 8.69
C ALA A 324 -14.58 -5.65 9.72
N THR A 325 -15.06 -4.46 9.37
CA THR A 325 -15.18 -3.33 10.29
C THR A 325 -16.11 -3.66 11.44
N ALA A 326 -17.23 -4.35 11.17
CA ALA A 326 -18.19 -4.74 12.20
C ALA A 326 -17.57 -5.75 13.19
N LEU A 327 -16.80 -6.73 12.70
CA LEU A 327 -16.04 -7.65 13.55
C LEU A 327 -15.02 -6.91 14.43
N ASN A 328 -14.23 -6.00 13.85
CA ASN A 328 -13.25 -5.21 14.59
C ASN A 328 -13.93 -4.33 15.66
N ARG A 329 -15.07 -3.71 15.32
CA ARG A 329 -15.90 -2.96 16.27
C ARG A 329 -16.38 -3.84 17.42
N THR A 330 -16.80 -5.08 17.16
CA THR A 330 -17.22 -6.02 18.22
C THR A 330 -16.07 -6.47 19.12
N PHE A 331 -14.87 -6.68 18.57
CA PHE A 331 -13.68 -6.91 19.38
C PHE A 331 -13.40 -5.74 20.33
N VAL A 332 -13.47 -4.50 19.81
CA VAL A 332 -13.30 -3.29 20.62
C VAL A 332 -14.42 -3.13 21.65
N PHE A 333 -15.65 -3.46 21.29
CA PHE A 333 -16.78 -3.48 22.22
C PHE A 333 -16.50 -4.42 23.41
N ALA A 334 -15.92 -5.60 23.16
CA ALA A 334 -15.51 -6.51 24.22
C ALA A 334 -14.42 -5.94 25.13
N LYS A 335 -13.50 -5.12 24.61
CA LYS A 335 -12.48 -4.44 25.42
C LYS A 335 -13.08 -3.36 26.33
N VAL A 336 -14.23 -2.78 25.98
CA VAL A 336 -14.91 -1.74 26.77
C VAL A 336 -15.91 -2.34 27.76
N TYR A 337 -16.72 -3.30 27.32
CA TYR A 337 -17.88 -3.80 28.06
C TYR A 337 -17.75 -5.26 28.52
N GLY A 338 -16.65 -5.93 28.17
CA GLY A 338 -16.40 -7.32 28.51
C GLY A 338 -16.98 -8.32 27.51
N ALA A 339 -16.46 -9.55 27.57
CA ALA A 339 -16.78 -10.58 26.59
C ALA A 339 -18.25 -11.04 26.65
N GLN A 340 -18.86 -11.13 27.84
CA GLN A 340 -20.25 -11.54 28.00
C GLN A 340 -21.24 -10.65 27.23
N GLN A 341 -21.00 -9.33 27.23
CA GLN A 341 -21.85 -8.38 26.50
C GLN A 341 -21.55 -8.36 25.00
N ALA A 342 -20.34 -8.71 24.60
CA ALA A 342 -19.92 -8.70 23.20
C ALA A 342 -20.38 -9.95 22.42
N ILE A 343 -20.63 -11.08 23.08
CA ILE A 343 -21.09 -12.32 22.43
C ILE A 343 -22.40 -12.10 21.65
N PRO A 344 -23.49 -11.56 22.25
CA PRO A 344 -24.72 -11.29 21.51
C PRO A 344 -24.53 -10.31 20.36
N GLU A 345 -23.62 -9.34 20.50
CA GLU A 345 -23.28 -8.40 19.41
C GLU A 345 -22.55 -9.10 18.25
N ALA A 346 -21.67 -10.07 18.55
CA ALA A 346 -21.00 -10.88 17.55
C ALA A 346 -21.99 -11.79 16.81
N GLU A 347 -22.89 -12.45 17.53
CA GLU A 347 -23.89 -13.37 16.97
C GLU A 347 -24.81 -12.68 15.96
N LYS A 348 -25.19 -11.41 16.20
CA LYS A 348 -26.00 -10.59 15.28
C LYS A 348 -25.33 -10.38 13.91
N LEU A 349 -24.01 -10.51 13.80
CA LEU A 349 -23.31 -10.36 12.53
C LEU A 349 -23.59 -11.51 11.55
N ALA A 350 -24.00 -12.68 12.06
CA ALA A 350 -24.31 -13.87 11.25
C ALA A 350 -23.18 -14.31 10.28
N LEU A 351 -21.91 -14.13 10.67
CA LEU A 351 -20.72 -14.41 9.84
C LEU A 351 -20.15 -15.83 10.06
N GLY A 352 -21.01 -16.84 10.20
CA GLY A 352 -20.61 -18.23 10.53
C GLY A 352 -19.71 -18.94 9.52
N ASN A 353 -19.51 -18.37 8.33
CA ASN A 353 -18.59 -18.88 7.31
C ASN A 353 -17.23 -18.15 7.29
N SER A 354 -16.96 -17.26 8.24
CA SER A 354 -15.73 -16.48 8.34
C SER A 354 -14.77 -17.05 9.38
N SER A 355 -13.51 -17.25 9.02
CA SER A 355 -12.47 -17.65 9.99
C SER A 355 -12.29 -16.58 11.07
N TYR A 356 -12.30 -15.29 10.69
CA TYR A 356 -12.18 -14.16 11.60
C TYR A 356 -13.32 -14.09 12.62
N TYR A 357 -14.55 -14.40 12.20
CA TYR A 357 -15.69 -14.48 13.12
C TYR A 357 -15.46 -15.55 14.19
N HIS A 358 -15.06 -16.75 13.76
CA HIS A 358 -14.77 -17.83 14.70
C HIS A 358 -13.52 -17.56 15.56
N GLY A 359 -12.53 -16.86 15.05
CA GLY A 359 -11.40 -16.36 15.84
C GLY A 359 -11.84 -15.41 16.96
N LEU A 360 -12.73 -14.46 16.64
CA LEU A 360 -13.32 -13.55 17.62
C LEU A 360 -14.16 -14.31 18.65
N MET A 361 -15.03 -15.22 18.22
CA MET A 361 -15.86 -16.01 19.14
C MET A 361 -14.99 -16.87 20.07
N GLY A 362 -13.93 -17.50 19.56
CA GLY A 362 -12.96 -18.21 20.39
C GLY A 362 -12.32 -17.32 21.45
N TYR A 363 -11.93 -16.09 21.09
CA TYR A 363 -11.40 -15.11 22.03
C TYR A 363 -12.43 -14.72 23.11
N LEU A 364 -13.68 -14.44 22.71
CA LEU A 364 -14.73 -14.04 23.65
C LEU A 364 -15.07 -15.14 24.66
N TYR A 365 -15.09 -16.41 24.23
CA TYR A 365 -15.36 -17.53 25.13
C TYR A 365 -14.17 -18.00 25.96
N SER A 366 -12.93 -17.57 25.66
CA SER A 366 -11.72 -18.09 26.29
C SER A 366 -11.73 -17.96 27.82
N GLY A 367 -12.33 -16.89 28.36
CA GLY A 367 -12.47 -16.68 29.81
C GLY A 367 -13.84 -17.08 30.40
N ILE A 368 -14.73 -17.68 29.60
CA ILE A 368 -16.11 -18.01 30.00
C ILE A 368 -16.36 -19.52 29.88
N ASN A 369 -16.08 -20.09 28.71
CA ASN A 369 -16.24 -21.51 28.42
C ASN A 369 -15.10 -21.97 27.48
N PRO A 370 -14.02 -22.56 28.02
CA PRO A 370 -12.88 -23.01 27.24
C PRO A 370 -13.24 -24.02 26.14
N ASP A 371 -14.20 -24.91 26.36
CA ASP A 371 -14.61 -25.90 25.36
C ASP A 371 -15.26 -25.24 24.14
N THR A 372 -16.16 -24.28 24.37
CA THR A 372 -16.77 -23.48 23.29
C THR A 372 -15.71 -22.66 22.56
N ALA A 373 -14.75 -22.08 23.29
CA ALA A 373 -13.64 -21.34 22.70
C ALA A 373 -12.80 -22.22 21.76
N ILE A 374 -12.41 -23.42 22.22
CA ILE A 374 -11.67 -24.40 21.44
C ILE A 374 -12.46 -24.85 20.20
N ALA A 375 -13.77 -25.08 20.33
CA ALA A 375 -14.61 -25.45 19.19
C ALA A 375 -14.62 -24.36 18.10
N HIS A 376 -14.74 -23.09 18.49
CA HIS A 376 -14.64 -21.97 17.57
C HIS A 376 -13.25 -21.84 16.94
N TYR A 377 -12.16 -21.95 17.71
CA TYR A 377 -10.81 -21.91 17.14
C TYR A 377 -10.57 -23.04 16.14
N ARG A 378 -11.04 -24.27 16.41
CA ARG A 378 -10.99 -25.38 15.44
C ARG A 378 -11.77 -25.07 14.16
N LYS A 379 -12.95 -24.46 14.29
CA LYS A 379 -13.73 -24.03 13.13
C LYS A 379 -13.00 -22.95 12.32
N ALA A 380 -12.39 -21.97 12.97
CA ALA A 380 -11.57 -20.95 12.32
C ALA A 380 -10.40 -21.59 11.53
N ILE A 381 -9.68 -22.55 12.13
CA ILE A 381 -8.61 -23.32 11.48
C ILE A 381 -9.11 -24.04 10.21
N SER A 382 -10.32 -24.60 10.25
CA SER A 382 -10.90 -25.30 9.08
C SER A 382 -11.30 -24.36 7.94
N LEU A 383 -11.56 -23.08 8.24
CA LEU A 383 -12.03 -22.09 7.27
C LEU A 383 -10.91 -21.23 6.68
N THR A 384 -9.78 -21.09 7.38
CA THR A 384 -8.65 -20.29 6.89
C THR A 384 -7.73 -21.09 5.97
N GLY A 385 -7.24 -20.44 4.91
CA GLY A 385 -6.13 -20.91 4.09
C GLY A 385 -4.75 -20.52 4.62
N SER A 386 -4.66 -19.58 5.56
CA SER A 386 -3.39 -19.03 6.05
C SER A 386 -2.71 -19.98 7.04
N VAL A 387 -1.47 -20.39 6.73
CA VAL A 387 -0.66 -21.25 7.61
C VAL A 387 -0.35 -20.55 8.93
N ILE A 388 -0.05 -19.24 8.88
CA ILE A 388 0.26 -18.43 10.05
C ILE A 388 -0.97 -18.32 10.95
N GLU A 389 -2.15 -18.03 10.38
CA GLU A 389 -3.39 -17.94 11.15
C GLU A 389 -3.69 -19.28 11.84
N LYS A 390 -3.48 -20.42 11.15
CA LYS A 390 -3.63 -21.75 11.76
C LYS A 390 -2.70 -21.97 12.95
N LYS A 391 -1.43 -21.58 12.84
CA LYS A 391 -0.46 -21.69 13.94
C LYS A 391 -0.89 -20.85 15.15
N THR A 392 -1.27 -19.59 14.94
CA THR A 392 -1.74 -18.71 16.02
C THR A 392 -2.98 -19.27 16.71
N LEU A 393 -3.95 -19.76 15.94
CA LEU A 393 -5.17 -20.37 16.49
C LEU A 393 -4.88 -21.68 17.24
N ALA A 394 -3.95 -22.50 16.75
CA ALA A 394 -3.52 -23.73 17.42
C ALA A 394 -2.80 -23.44 18.74
N ALA A 395 -1.95 -22.40 18.79
CA ALA A 395 -1.31 -21.96 20.02
C ALA A 395 -2.34 -21.50 21.08
N ARG A 396 -3.41 -20.82 20.67
CA ARG A 396 -4.53 -20.47 21.58
C ARG A 396 -5.25 -21.70 22.13
N ILE A 397 -5.50 -22.71 21.30
CA ILE A 397 -6.07 -23.99 21.77
C ILE A 397 -5.15 -24.66 22.78
N ALA A 398 -3.84 -24.70 22.51
CA ALA A 398 -2.86 -25.30 23.41
C ALA A 398 -2.87 -24.62 24.79
N LEU A 399 -2.84 -23.29 24.84
CA LEU A 399 -2.92 -22.51 26.08
C LEU A 399 -4.19 -22.79 26.90
N LEU A 400 -5.35 -22.90 26.23
CA LEU A 400 -6.60 -23.24 26.91
C LEU A 400 -6.60 -24.68 27.44
N THR A 401 -5.99 -25.61 26.70
CA THR A 401 -5.93 -27.03 27.09
C THR A 401 -4.97 -27.25 28.26
N THR A 402 -3.83 -26.56 28.30
CA THR A 402 -2.87 -26.63 29.41
C THR A 402 -3.44 -26.02 30.69
N ASN A 403 -4.18 -24.92 30.58
CA ASN A 403 -4.83 -24.27 31.73
C ASN A 403 -6.07 -25.01 32.23
N HIS A 404 -6.64 -25.91 31.42
CA HIS A 404 -7.82 -26.71 31.75
C HIS A 404 -7.48 -28.12 32.27
N HIS A 405 -6.20 -28.48 32.43
CA HIS A 405 -5.85 -29.73 33.12
C HIS A 405 -6.17 -29.60 34.62
N PRO A 406 -6.98 -30.52 35.20
CA PRO A 406 -7.43 -30.44 36.60
C PRO A 406 -6.31 -30.63 37.66
N GLY A 407 -5.04 -30.69 37.26
CA GLY A 407 -3.89 -30.82 38.15
C GLY A 407 -3.34 -29.51 38.73
N ASN A 408 -3.77 -28.34 38.25
CA ASN A 408 -3.16 -27.05 38.63
C ASN A 408 -4.08 -26.13 39.49
N GLN A 409 -5.19 -26.66 40.01
CA GLN A 409 -6.08 -25.90 40.93
C GLN A 409 -5.64 -25.92 42.39
N ASN A 410 -4.50 -26.53 42.73
CA ASN A 410 -3.95 -26.53 44.10
C ASN A 410 -2.65 -25.73 44.17
N GLN A 411 -2.69 -24.42 43.95
CA GLN A 411 -1.75 -23.43 44.47
C GLN A 411 -2.13 -22.05 43.92
N ASN A 412 -3.04 -21.38 44.62
CA ASN A 412 -3.07 -19.92 44.79
C ASN A 412 -4.24 -19.59 45.71
N HIS A 413 -4.15 -20.09 46.95
CA HIS A 413 -4.55 -19.29 48.09
C HIS A 413 -3.38 -18.35 48.39
N GLU A 414 -3.73 -17.11 48.72
CA GLU A 414 -2.93 -16.05 49.36
C GLU A 414 -2.56 -14.82 48.51
N HIS A 415 -3.17 -13.71 48.95
CA HIS A 415 -2.82 -12.29 48.76
C HIS A 415 -3.44 -11.51 47.60
N ALA A 416 -4.68 -11.08 47.87
CA ALA A 416 -5.28 -9.74 47.77
C ALA A 416 -4.85 -8.78 46.65
#